data_AF-A0A5B7C2E0-F1
#
_entry.id   AF-A0A5B7C2E0-F1
#
_cell.length_a   1.000
_cell.length_b   1.000
_cell.length_c   1.000
_cell.angle_alpha   90.00
_cell.angle_beta   90.00
_cell.angle_gamma   90.00
#
_symmetry.space_group_name_H-M   'P 1'
#
loop_
_entity.id
_entity.type
_entity.pdbx_description
1 polymer ?
#
loop_
_entity_poly.entity_id
_entity_poly.type
_entity_poly.pdbx_seq_one_letter_code
_entity_poly.pdbx_strand_id
1 'polypeptide(L)'
;MMGIASLITLLQGISIGLGPDGELRYPSHHHPVKSRKIPGVGEFQCYDENMINHLKQHAQALGNPLWGLAGPHDAPNYDQSPNWNNFFKEQGGSWETAYGDFFLSWYSSQLISHGDRLLSLAASTFSDAPVTVAGKVPLMHSWYRTRSHASELTAGFYNTVNRDGYQVVAEMFGKNSCKMILPGMDLSDEHQLREACSSPETLLAQITAACRKHGVEISGQNSSVSGVPRGFEQIKKNLLGSFIH
;
A
#
# COMPACT_ATOMS: atom_id res chain seq x y z
N MET A 1 -10.58 41.38 14.55
CA MET A 1 -10.15 39.96 14.63
C MET A 1 -11.25 39.06 14.10
N MET A 2 -11.34 38.92 12.78
CA MET A 2 -12.43 38.19 12.10
C MET A 2 -11.86 37.41 10.91
N GLY A 3 -10.69 36.77 11.10
CA GLY A 3 -9.89 36.19 10.01
C GLY A 3 -9.65 34.68 10.08
N ILE A 4 -9.88 34.05 11.23
CA ILE A 4 -9.53 32.62 11.44
C ILE A 4 -10.78 31.78 11.75
N ALA A 5 -11.76 32.35 12.46
CA ALA A 5 -13.02 31.65 12.80
C ALA A 5 -13.94 31.39 11.58
N SER A 6 -13.76 32.10 10.46
CA SER A 6 -14.62 31.97 9.26
C SER A 6 -14.11 30.96 8.22
N LEU A 7 -12.89 30.47 8.36
CA LEU A 7 -12.30 29.44 7.47
C LEU A 7 -12.58 28.01 7.98
N ILE A 8 -12.85 27.85 9.28
CA ILE A 8 -12.96 26.56 9.96
C ILE A 8 -14.29 25.86 9.65
N THR A 9 -15.31 26.56 9.14
CA THR A 9 -16.58 25.95 8.71
C THR A 9 -16.58 25.45 7.26
N LEU A 10 -15.56 25.75 6.45
CA LEU A 10 -15.50 25.34 5.03
C LEU A 10 -14.70 24.05 4.82
N LEU A 11 -13.65 23.83 5.62
CA LEU A 11 -12.77 22.67 5.48
C LEU A 11 -13.33 21.48 6.25
N GLN A 12 -13.78 20.44 5.52
CA GLN A 12 -14.32 19.22 6.13
C GLN A 12 -13.25 18.16 6.41
N GLY A 13 -12.10 18.23 5.74
CA GLY A 13 -11.02 17.27 5.93
C GLY A 13 -9.68 17.69 5.33
N ILE A 14 -8.64 16.98 5.77
CA ILE A 14 -7.24 17.20 5.43
C ILE A 14 -6.65 15.86 5.01
N SER A 15 -6.05 15.79 3.81
CA SER A 15 -5.29 14.62 3.36
C SER A 15 -3.80 14.84 3.61
N ILE A 16 -3.18 13.95 4.37
CA ILE A 16 -1.75 13.96 4.64
C ILE A 16 -1.04 13.14 3.57
N GLY A 17 -0.05 13.73 2.90
CA GLY A 17 0.80 13.03 1.95
C GLY A 17 1.79 12.12 2.69
N LEU A 18 1.81 10.83 2.35
CA LEU A 18 2.60 9.81 3.05
C LEU A 18 3.74 9.23 2.18
N GLY A 19 3.98 9.82 1.00
CA GLY A 19 4.94 9.31 0.03
C GLY A 19 4.67 9.80 -1.40
N PRO A 20 5.18 9.11 -2.43
CA PRO A 20 4.94 9.42 -3.84
C PRO A 20 3.44 9.50 -4.15
N ASP A 21 3.03 10.50 -4.95
CA ASP A 21 1.62 10.80 -5.24
C ASP A 21 0.74 11.05 -3.99
N GLY A 22 1.37 11.36 -2.85
CA GLY A 22 0.71 11.50 -1.55
C GLY A 22 0.32 10.18 -0.89
N GLU A 23 0.71 9.04 -1.46
CA GLU A 23 0.32 7.70 -1.01
C GLU A 23 1.32 7.10 -0.02
N LEU A 24 0.82 6.30 0.92
CA LEU A 24 1.66 5.49 1.82
C LEU A 24 2.29 4.35 1.02
N ARG A 25 3.42 4.60 0.36
CA ARG A 25 4.18 3.57 -0.37
C ARG A 25 5.60 4.02 -0.65
N TYR A 26 6.42 3.05 -1.04
CA TYR A 26 7.68 3.32 -1.71
C TYR A 26 7.47 3.66 -3.22
N PRO A 27 8.41 4.39 -3.84
CA PRO A 27 8.39 4.67 -5.29
C PRO A 27 8.85 3.45 -6.11
N SER A 28 8.23 2.29 -5.90
CA SER A 28 8.64 1.02 -6.52
C SER A 28 8.34 0.91 -8.01
N HIS A 29 7.57 1.85 -8.57
CA HIS A 29 7.20 1.92 -9.98
C HIS A 29 7.41 3.36 -10.48
N HIS A 30 8.09 3.52 -11.62
CA HIS A 30 8.49 4.84 -12.15
C HIS A 30 7.44 5.51 -13.05
N HIS A 31 6.49 4.75 -13.61
CA HIS A 31 5.49 5.29 -14.53
C HIS A 31 4.13 4.57 -14.41
N PRO A 32 3.01 5.28 -14.66
CA PRO A 32 1.74 4.64 -14.92
C PRO A 32 1.92 3.69 -16.11
N VAL A 33 1.59 2.42 -15.91
CA VAL A 33 1.68 1.41 -16.95
C VAL A 33 0.75 1.86 -18.09
N LYS A 34 1.31 2.13 -19.27
CA LYS A 34 0.51 2.38 -20.48
C LYS A 34 -0.46 1.20 -20.62
N SER A 35 -1.73 1.48 -20.91
CA SER A 35 -2.91 0.59 -20.80
C SER A 35 -2.87 -0.76 -21.55
N ARG A 36 -1.72 -1.19 -22.09
CA ARG A 36 -1.53 -2.42 -22.85
C ARG A 36 -0.21 -3.16 -22.57
N LYS A 37 0.62 -2.71 -21.62
CA LYS A 37 1.83 -3.44 -21.21
C LYS A 37 1.52 -4.23 -19.94
N ILE A 38 2.02 -5.46 -19.85
CA ILE A 38 2.02 -6.21 -18.58
C ILE A 38 2.86 -5.40 -17.58
N PRO A 39 2.31 -5.05 -16.41
CA PRO A 39 3.05 -4.32 -15.37
C PRO A 39 4.21 -5.19 -14.88
N GLY A 40 5.39 -4.62 -14.68
CA GLY A 40 6.44 -5.32 -13.95
C GLY A 40 6.14 -5.39 -12.45
N VAL A 41 6.99 -6.07 -11.68
CA VAL A 41 6.83 -6.19 -10.23
C VAL A 41 7.27 -4.94 -9.45
N GLY A 42 8.01 -4.03 -10.09
CA GLY A 42 8.70 -2.94 -9.42
C GLY A 42 9.99 -3.38 -8.74
N GLU A 43 10.64 -2.47 -7.99
CA GLU A 43 11.84 -2.80 -7.21
C GLU A 43 11.75 -2.28 -5.78
N PHE A 44 12.43 -2.94 -4.84
CA PHE A 44 12.60 -2.45 -3.48
C PHE A 44 13.37 -1.12 -3.47
N GLN A 45 12.88 -0.14 -2.71
CA GLN A 45 13.45 1.22 -2.66
C GLN A 45 14.08 1.50 -1.28
N CYS A 46 15.14 0.77 -0.95
CA CYS A 46 15.80 0.84 0.36
C CYS A 46 17.33 0.90 0.29
N TYR A 47 17.87 1.40 -0.81
CA TYR A 47 19.31 1.39 -1.10
C TYR A 47 20.03 2.70 -0.77
N ASP A 48 19.34 3.68 -0.19
CA ASP A 48 20.01 4.86 0.36
C ASP A 48 20.79 4.51 1.62
N GLU A 49 21.79 5.34 1.94
CA GLU A 49 22.71 5.10 3.04
C GLU A 49 22.01 4.91 4.39
N ASN A 50 20.91 5.63 4.66
CA ASN A 50 20.21 5.53 5.94
C ASN A 50 19.46 4.22 6.06
N MET A 51 18.72 3.82 5.02
CA MET A 51 17.98 2.56 5.01
C MET A 51 18.92 1.35 5.08
N ILE A 52 20.04 1.36 4.36
CA ILE A 52 21.04 0.29 4.43
C ILE A 52 21.69 0.20 5.82
N ASN A 53 22.04 1.34 6.43
CA ASN A 53 22.58 1.35 7.78
C ASN A 53 21.57 0.84 8.81
N HIS A 54 20.29 1.21 8.67
CA HIS A 54 19.23 0.73 9.54
C HIS A 54 18.97 -0.77 9.38
N LEU A 55 18.95 -1.29 8.14
CA LEU A 55 18.84 -2.71 7.85
C LEU A 55 19.99 -3.51 8.48
N LYS A 56 21.23 -3.02 8.36
CA LYS A 56 22.41 -3.64 8.95
C LYS A 56 22.31 -3.71 10.48
N GLN A 57 21.88 -2.64 11.14
CA GLN A 57 21.66 -2.62 12.59
C GLN A 57 20.57 -3.60 13.00
N HIS A 58 19.45 -3.65 12.26
CA HIS A 58 18.36 -4.58 12.51
C HIS A 58 18.82 -6.05 12.39
N ALA A 59 19.59 -6.37 11.36
CA ALA A 59 20.18 -7.69 11.15
C ALA A 59 21.14 -8.10 12.29
N GLN A 60 21.98 -7.16 12.75
CA GLN A 60 22.87 -7.36 13.90
C GLN A 60 22.11 -7.64 15.19
N ALA A 61 21.05 -6.88 15.46
CA ALA A 61 20.22 -7.04 16.65
C ALA A 61 19.52 -8.41 16.71
N LEU A 62 19.19 -8.99 15.55
CA LEU A 62 18.59 -10.33 15.44
C LEU A 62 19.63 -11.46 15.31
N GLY A 63 20.93 -11.17 15.49
CA GLY A 63 21.99 -12.17 15.44
C GLY A 63 22.31 -12.71 14.03
N ASN A 64 21.80 -12.06 12.98
CA ASN A 64 21.97 -12.48 11.58
C ASN A 64 22.63 -11.37 10.74
N PRO A 65 23.86 -10.90 11.07
CA PRO A 65 24.45 -9.71 10.47
C PRO A 65 24.62 -9.77 8.94
N LEU A 66 24.73 -10.97 8.36
CA LEU A 66 24.86 -11.16 6.91
C LEU A 66 23.56 -10.84 6.14
N TRP A 67 22.40 -10.88 6.81
CA TRP A 67 21.12 -10.57 6.19
C TRP A 67 20.91 -9.07 5.94
N GLY A 68 21.70 -8.21 6.59
CA GLY A 68 21.56 -6.77 6.49
C GLY A 68 22.59 -6.07 5.59
N LEU A 69 23.27 -6.83 4.72
CA LEU A 69 24.32 -6.26 3.85
C LEU A 69 23.72 -5.46 2.68
N ALA A 70 22.56 -5.86 2.18
CA ALA A 70 21.79 -5.20 1.12
C ALA A 70 20.35 -5.74 1.10
N GLY A 71 19.51 -5.19 0.22
CA GLY A 71 18.23 -5.82 -0.12
C GLY A 71 18.40 -7.15 -0.88
N PRO A 72 17.31 -7.89 -1.16
CA PRO A 72 17.34 -9.15 -1.88
C PRO A 72 17.95 -9.02 -3.27
N HIS A 73 19.11 -9.66 -3.47
CA HIS A 73 19.87 -9.64 -4.71
C HIS A 73 19.23 -10.47 -5.84
N ASP A 74 18.30 -11.36 -5.48
CA ASP A 74 17.60 -12.25 -6.38
C ASP A 74 16.17 -11.78 -6.69
N ALA A 75 15.86 -10.52 -6.40
CA ALA A 75 14.64 -9.87 -6.87
C ALA A 75 14.72 -9.56 -8.38
N PRO A 76 13.59 -9.57 -9.12
CA PRO A 76 13.52 -9.04 -10.48
C PRO A 76 13.69 -7.51 -10.49
N ASN A 77 14.00 -6.99 -11.68
CA ASN A 77 14.03 -5.55 -11.96
C ASN A 77 12.62 -4.98 -12.23
N TYR A 78 12.50 -3.65 -12.30
CA TYR A 78 11.23 -2.90 -12.37
C TYR A 78 10.18 -3.48 -13.32
N ASP A 79 10.58 -3.76 -14.57
CA ASP A 79 9.69 -4.17 -15.67
C ASP A 79 9.52 -5.70 -15.81
N GLN A 80 10.15 -6.49 -14.93
CA GLN A 80 10.17 -7.95 -15.04
C GLN A 80 8.99 -8.58 -14.31
N SER A 81 8.62 -9.80 -14.73
CA SER A 81 7.58 -10.58 -14.07
C SER A 81 8.10 -11.25 -12.78
N PRO A 82 7.22 -11.70 -11.87
CA PRO A 82 7.63 -12.32 -10.61
C PRO A 82 8.60 -13.50 -10.76
N ASN A 83 8.43 -14.30 -11.82
CA ASN A 83 9.21 -15.52 -12.04
C ASN A 83 10.54 -15.29 -12.77
N TRP A 84 10.89 -14.04 -13.09
CA TRP A 84 12.13 -13.73 -13.82
C TRP A 84 13.39 -14.01 -13.01
N ASN A 85 13.33 -13.84 -11.69
CA ASN A 85 14.40 -14.15 -10.75
C ASN A 85 13.84 -14.94 -9.56
N ASN A 86 14.68 -15.38 -8.62
CA ASN A 86 14.27 -16.33 -7.60
C ASN A 86 13.37 -15.74 -6.51
N PHE A 87 13.47 -14.44 -6.20
CA PHE A 87 12.87 -13.92 -4.98
C PHE A 87 11.35 -14.04 -4.94
N PHE A 88 10.62 -13.79 -6.04
CA PHE A 88 9.15 -13.80 -6.09
C PHE A 88 8.54 -15.04 -6.76
N LYS A 89 9.33 -16.10 -6.98
CA LYS A 89 8.83 -17.33 -7.61
C LYS A 89 7.62 -17.90 -6.89
N GLU A 90 6.66 -18.41 -7.65
CA GLU A 90 5.43 -19.00 -7.09
C GLU A 90 5.68 -20.15 -6.11
N GLN A 91 6.75 -20.93 -6.29
CA GLN A 91 7.10 -22.04 -5.41
C GLN A 91 8.60 -22.02 -5.15
N GLY A 92 9.00 -22.08 -3.88
CA GLY A 92 10.40 -22.08 -3.47
C GLY A 92 11.10 -20.75 -3.71
N GLY A 93 10.34 -19.66 -3.81
CA GLY A 93 10.91 -18.32 -3.93
C GLY A 93 11.52 -17.86 -2.60
N SER A 94 12.53 -16.99 -2.67
CA SER A 94 13.20 -16.51 -1.45
C SER A 94 12.28 -15.75 -0.50
N TRP A 95 11.16 -15.21 -1.00
CA TRP A 95 10.07 -14.63 -0.20
C TRP A 95 9.47 -15.62 0.83
N GLU A 96 9.54 -16.94 0.60
CA GLU A 96 9.05 -17.97 1.53
C GLU A 96 10.08 -18.37 2.60
N THR A 97 11.31 -17.86 2.52
CA THR A 97 12.41 -18.23 3.42
C THR A 97 12.44 -17.36 4.68
N ALA A 98 13.19 -17.79 5.70
CA ALA A 98 13.43 -16.97 6.90
C ALA A 98 14.09 -15.62 6.59
N TYR A 99 14.97 -15.57 5.57
CA TYR A 99 15.53 -14.30 5.10
C TYR A 99 14.46 -13.42 4.44
N GLY A 100 13.58 -14.00 3.63
CA GLY A 100 12.47 -13.31 3.01
C GLY A 100 11.54 -12.67 4.04
N ASP A 101 11.12 -13.45 5.05
CA ASP A 101 10.31 -12.96 6.16
C ASP A 101 11.01 -11.85 6.96
N PHE A 102 12.30 -12.01 7.28
CA PHE A 102 13.11 -10.97 7.91
C PHE A 102 13.10 -9.66 7.11
N PHE A 103 13.43 -9.73 5.82
CA PHE A 103 13.56 -8.53 4.99
C PHE A 103 12.20 -7.86 4.76
N LEU A 104 11.16 -8.62 4.42
CA LEU A 104 9.83 -8.09 4.14
C LEU A 104 9.15 -7.54 5.40
N SER A 105 9.36 -8.17 6.56
CA SER A 105 8.92 -7.64 7.85
C SER A 105 9.62 -6.32 8.18
N TRP A 106 10.95 -6.27 8.03
CA TRP A 106 11.70 -5.03 8.21
C TRP A 106 11.22 -3.93 7.27
N TYR A 107 11.17 -4.21 5.97
CA TYR A 107 10.84 -3.23 4.93
C TYR A 107 9.43 -2.65 5.12
N SER A 108 8.44 -3.51 5.34
CA SER A 108 7.07 -3.05 5.60
C SER A 108 6.94 -2.31 6.93
N SER A 109 7.65 -2.74 7.98
CA SER A 109 7.63 -2.02 9.28
C SER A 109 8.16 -0.59 9.19
N GLN A 110 9.11 -0.32 8.29
CA GLN A 110 9.61 1.04 8.06
C GLN A 110 8.51 1.94 7.48
N LEU A 111 7.75 1.43 6.50
CA LEU A 111 6.63 2.15 5.92
C LEU A 111 5.52 2.40 6.94
N ILE A 112 5.15 1.39 7.74
CA ILE A 112 4.15 1.53 8.81
C ILE A 112 4.59 2.57 9.85
N SER A 113 5.85 2.50 10.30
CA SER A 113 6.40 3.44 11.28
C SER A 113 6.44 4.87 10.72
N HIS A 114 6.73 5.03 9.43
CA HIS A 114 6.66 6.32 8.74
C HIS A 114 5.23 6.89 8.75
N GLY A 115 4.25 6.07 8.36
CA GLY A 115 2.83 6.45 8.37
C GLY A 115 2.34 6.84 9.77
N ASP A 116 2.66 6.03 10.80
CA ASP A 116 2.23 6.28 12.18
C ASP A 116 2.77 7.62 12.69
N ARG A 117 4.05 7.96 12.42
CA ARG A 117 4.61 9.25 12.84
C ARG A 117 3.92 10.45 12.20
N LEU A 118 3.60 10.37 10.90
CA LEU A 118 2.95 11.48 10.20
C LEU A 118 1.48 11.62 10.58
N LEU A 119 0.74 10.52 10.66
CA LEU A 119 -0.67 10.53 11.01
C LEU A 119 -0.89 10.87 12.49
N SER A 120 -0.05 10.39 13.41
CA SER A 120 -0.13 10.79 14.82
C SER A 120 0.12 12.29 15.00
N LEU A 121 1.14 12.84 14.33
CA LEU A 121 1.42 14.28 14.36
C LEU A 121 0.27 15.10 13.78
N ALA A 122 -0.31 14.67 12.67
CA ALA A 122 -1.46 15.34 12.06
C ALA A 122 -2.68 15.27 12.99
N ALA A 123 -3.02 14.09 13.51
CA ALA A 123 -4.14 13.90 14.42
C ALA A 123 -3.99 14.74 15.69
N SER A 124 -2.79 14.82 16.28
CA SER A 124 -2.56 15.67 17.45
C SER A 124 -2.69 17.16 17.13
N THR A 125 -2.17 17.58 15.97
CA THR A 125 -2.18 19.00 15.54
C THR A 125 -3.59 19.51 15.27
N PHE A 126 -4.46 18.67 14.73
CA PHE A 126 -5.84 19.03 14.37
C PHE A 126 -6.90 18.51 15.35
N SER A 127 -6.49 18.09 16.55
CA SER A 127 -7.37 17.48 17.55
C SER A 127 -8.54 18.38 18.01
N ASP A 128 -8.33 19.70 18.06
CA ASP A 128 -9.36 20.67 18.43
C ASP A 128 -10.15 21.24 17.24
N ALA A 129 -9.83 20.82 16.01
CA ALA A 129 -10.49 21.29 14.80
C ALA A 129 -11.55 20.27 14.34
N PRO A 130 -12.73 20.72 13.88
CA PRO A 130 -13.78 19.82 13.36
C PRO A 130 -13.46 19.33 11.94
N VAL A 131 -12.26 18.78 11.73
CA VAL A 131 -11.76 18.32 10.44
C VAL A 131 -11.40 16.84 10.50
N THR A 132 -11.70 16.10 9.44
CA THR A 132 -11.27 14.70 9.32
C THR A 132 -9.87 14.63 8.75
N VAL A 133 -8.93 14.00 9.45
CA VAL A 133 -7.59 13.68 8.92
C VAL A 133 -7.66 12.39 8.12
N ALA A 134 -7.06 12.36 6.94
CA ALA A 134 -7.03 11.22 6.05
C ALA A 134 -5.64 10.97 5.47
N GLY A 135 -5.37 9.72 5.10
CA GLY A 135 -4.17 9.32 4.35
C GLY A 135 -4.55 8.43 3.18
N LYS A 136 -3.77 8.48 2.10
CA LYS A 136 -4.03 7.68 0.89
C LYS A 136 -3.21 6.40 0.89
N VAL A 137 -3.85 5.28 0.56
CA VAL A 137 -3.20 3.97 0.37
C VAL A 137 -3.37 3.57 -1.09
N PRO A 138 -2.30 3.16 -1.80
CA PRO A 138 -2.40 2.74 -3.20
C PRO A 138 -3.18 1.43 -3.34
N LEU A 139 -3.73 1.19 -4.52
CA LEU A 139 -4.32 -0.09 -4.89
C LEU A 139 -3.36 -0.87 -5.79
N MET A 140 -2.40 -1.59 -5.19
CA MET A 140 -1.37 -2.37 -5.89
C MET A 140 -1.94 -3.71 -6.43
N HIS A 141 -2.94 -3.63 -7.31
CA HIS A 141 -3.74 -4.78 -7.72
C HIS A 141 -3.07 -5.72 -8.72
N SER A 142 -1.96 -5.31 -9.34
CA SER A 142 -1.19 -6.16 -10.26
C SER A 142 -0.44 -7.24 -9.51
N TRP A 143 -0.36 -8.45 -10.07
CA TRP A 143 0.23 -9.63 -9.44
C TRP A 143 -0.45 -10.07 -8.13
N TYR A 144 -1.60 -9.51 -7.77
CA TYR A 144 -2.34 -9.88 -6.55
C TYR A 144 -2.75 -11.36 -6.50
N ARG A 145 -3.03 -11.97 -7.67
CA ARG A 145 -3.41 -13.40 -7.75
C ARG A 145 -2.21 -14.36 -7.71
N THR A 146 -0.97 -13.86 -7.61
CA THR A 146 0.22 -14.70 -7.38
C THR A 146 0.38 -14.96 -5.89
N ARG A 147 1.15 -15.97 -5.48
CA ARG A 147 1.35 -16.26 -4.05
C ARG A 147 2.19 -15.20 -3.34
N SER A 148 3.13 -14.61 -4.07
CA SER A 148 4.06 -13.61 -3.57
C SER A 148 3.50 -12.19 -3.54
N HIS A 149 2.45 -11.87 -4.31
CA HIS A 149 1.89 -10.51 -4.36
C HIS A 149 2.96 -9.44 -4.69
N ALA A 150 3.81 -9.71 -5.69
CA ALA A 150 5.10 -9.02 -5.84
C ALA A 150 5.02 -7.48 -5.92
N SER A 151 4.00 -6.91 -6.58
CA SER A 151 3.81 -5.45 -6.62
C SER A 151 3.50 -4.84 -5.25
N GLU A 152 2.81 -5.57 -4.39
CA GLU A 152 2.52 -5.13 -3.02
C GLU A 152 3.79 -5.16 -2.17
N LEU A 153 4.57 -6.25 -2.26
CA LEU A 153 5.84 -6.41 -1.54
C LEU A 153 6.83 -5.29 -1.88
N THR A 154 7.03 -4.99 -3.17
CA THR A 154 7.96 -3.92 -3.58
C THR A 154 7.47 -2.53 -3.19
N ALA A 155 6.15 -2.31 -3.14
CA ALA A 155 5.56 -1.06 -2.66
C ALA A 155 5.62 -0.88 -1.13
N GLY A 156 5.99 -1.94 -0.39
CA GLY A 156 6.17 -1.94 1.07
C GLY A 156 5.04 -2.60 1.86
N PHE A 157 4.06 -3.21 1.20
CA PHE A 157 2.99 -3.96 1.85
C PHE A 157 3.39 -5.43 1.91
N TYR A 158 3.68 -5.95 3.11
CA TYR A 158 3.97 -7.37 3.28
C TYR A 158 2.67 -8.21 3.26
N ASN A 159 1.93 -8.12 2.16
CA ASN A 159 0.76 -8.94 1.87
C ASN A 159 1.22 -10.15 1.04
N THR A 160 0.76 -11.35 1.39
CA THR A 160 1.01 -12.58 0.63
C THR A 160 -0.20 -13.49 0.77
N VAL A 161 -0.20 -14.61 0.05
CA VAL A 161 -1.24 -15.65 0.21
C VAL A 161 -1.38 -16.16 1.67
N ASN A 162 -0.33 -16.05 2.49
CA ASN A 162 -0.31 -16.54 3.87
C ASN A 162 -0.41 -15.43 4.93
N ARG A 163 -0.42 -14.16 4.52
CA ARG A 163 -0.33 -13.01 5.44
C ARG A 163 -1.14 -11.84 4.91
N ASP A 164 -2.14 -11.41 5.69
CA ASP A 164 -2.87 -10.18 5.42
C ASP A 164 -2.02 -8.96 5.84
N GLY A 165 -1.37 -8.34 4.85
CA GLY A 165 -0.51 -7.17 5.05
C GLY A 165 -1.25 -5.89 5.39
N TYR A 166 -2.56 -5.82 5.15
CA TYR A 166 -3.35 -4.60 5.36
C TYR A 166 -3.94 -4.48 6.76
N GLN A 167 -3.91 -5.55 7.57
CA GLN A 167 -4.31 -5.49 8.98
C GLN A 167 -3.53 -4.43 9.75
N VAL A 168 -2.19 -4.44 9.63
CA VAL A 168 -1.32 -3.49 10.34
C VAL A 168 -1.41 -2.07 9.77
N VAL A 169 -1.76 -1.94 8.49
CA VAL A 169 -2.02 -0.63 7.87
C VAL A 169 -3.30 -0.05 8.47
N ALA A 170 -4.41 -0.80 8.44
CA ALA A 170 -5.68 -0.38 8.99
C ALA A 170 -5.60 -0.10 10.50
N GLU A 171 -4.89 -0.94 11.26
CA GLU A 171 -4.63 -0.72 12.69
C GLU A 171 -3.93 0.62 12.94
N MET A 172 -2.88 0.93 12.15
CA MET A 172 -2.15 2.19 12.26
C MET A 172 -3.05 3.40 11.96
N PHE A 173 -3.92 3.32 10.95
CA PHE A 173 -4.91 4.38 10.67
C PHE A 173 -5.93 4.53 11.80
N GLY A 174 -6.47 3.42 12.31
CA GLY A 174 -7.49 3.40 13.36
C GLY A 174 -6.96 3.94 14.69
N LYS A 175 -5.74 3.53 15.08
CA LYS A 175 -5.02 4.07 16.24
C LYS A 175 -4.91 5.59 16.20
N ASN A 176 -4.72 6.17 15.02
CA ASN A 176 -4.59 7.61 14.81
C ASN A 176 -5.92 8.31 14.46
N SER A 177 -7.05 7.60 14.54
CA SER A 177 -8.39 8.12 14.17
C SER A 177 -8.42 8.78 12.78
N CYS A 178 -7.65 8.23 11.84
CA CYS A 178 -7.50 8.76 10.49
C CYS A 178 -8.32 7.95 9.48
N LYS A 179 -8.93 8.64 8.52
CA LYS A 179 -9.65 8.03 7.40
C LYS A 179 -8.68 7.48 6.35
N MET A 180 -9.04 6.39 5.69
CA MET A 180 -8.27 5.85 4.56
C MET A 180 -8.91 6.27 3.23
N ILE A 181 -8.11 6.81 2.32
CA ILE A 181 -8.51 7.10 0.94
C ILE A 181 -8.00 5.99 0.03
N LEU A 182 -8.92 5.33 -0.67
CA LEU A 182 -8.62 4.23 -1.60
C LEU A 182 -8.95 4.62 -3.05
N PRO A 183 -7.99 4.54 -3.98
CA PRO A 183 -8.25 4.70 -5.41
C PRO A 183 -8.84 3.42 -6.01
N GLY A 184 -9.20 3.48 -7.29
CA GLY A 184 -9.60 2.30 -8.07
C GLY A 184 -11.00 1.79 -7.78
N MET A 185 -11.88 2.62 -7.21
CA MET A 185 -13.29 2.22 -6.98
C MET A 185 -14.04 1.91 -8.27
N ASP A 186 -13.59 2.43 -9.41
CA ASP A 186 -14.09 2.18 -10.75
C ASP A 186 -13.50 0.92 -11.42
N LEU A 187 -12.50 0.29 -10.82
CA LEU A 187 -11.83 -0.88 -11.38
C LEU A 187 -12.63 -2.16 -11.10
N SER A 188 -12.61 -3.06 -12.08
CA SER A 188 -13.17 -4.40 -12.01
C SER A 188 -12.14 -5.41 -12.53
N ASP A 189 -12.20 -6.64 -12.03
CA ASP A 189 -11.31 -7.73 -12.44
C ASP A 189 -11.48 -8.10 -13.92
N GLU A 190 -12.70 -7.99 -14.46
CA GLU A 190 -13.03 -8.34 -15.86
C GLU A 190 -12.23 -7.52 -16.89
N HIS A 191 -11.94 -6.26 -16.57
CA HIS A 191 -11.25 -5.33 -17.45
C HIS A 191 -9.72 -5.36 -17.29
N GLN A 192 -9.18 -6.25 -16.47
CA GLN A 192 -7.74 -6.37 -16.24
C GLN A 192 -7.08 -7.37 -17.19
N LEU A 193 -5.79 -7.14 -17.50
CA LEU A 193 -4.98 -8.10 -18.24
C LEU A 193 -4.82 -9.39 -17.42
N ARG A 194 -5.13 -10.54 -18.03
CA ARG A 194 -5.03 -11.84 -17.34
C ARG A 194 -3.59 -12.18 -16.99
N GLU A 195 -2.66 -11.81 -17.87
CA GLU A 195 -1.22 -12.03 -17.75
C GLU A 195 -0.60 -11.21 -16.61
N ALA A 196 -1.28 -10.15 -16.16
CA ALA A 196 -0.87 -9.36 -15.00
C ALA A 196 -1.31 -9.97 -13.67
N CYS A 197 -2.05 -11.08 -13.68
CA CYS A 197 -2.61 -11.73 -12.48
C CYS A 197 -3.32 -10.73 -11.55
N SER A 198 -4.00 -9.74 -12.16
CA SER A 198 -4.54 -8.58 -11.47
C SER A 198 -5.91 -8.86 -10.84
N SER A 199 -6.18 -8.30 -9.66
CA SER A 199 -7.49 -8.41 -8.98
C SER A 199 -7.81 -7.22 -8.07
N PRO A 200 -8.16 -6.05 -8.63
CA PRO A 200 -8.55 -4.88 -7.85
C PRO A 200 -9.76 -5.13 -6.95
N GLU A 201 -10.73 -5.95 -7.36
CA GLU A 201 -11.94 -6.19 -6.55
C GLU A 201 -11.62 -6.99 -5.29
N THR A 202 -10.80 -8.04 -5.41
CA THR A 202 -10.40 -8.85 -4.25
C THR A 202 -9.53 -8.03 -3.28
N LEU A 203 -8.60 -7.24 -3.82
CA LEU A 203 -7.75 -6.37 -3.01
C LEU A 203 -8.56 -5.30 -2.26
N LEU A 204 -9.50 -4.63 -2.94
CA LEU A 204 -10.41 -3.67 -2.30
C LEU A 204 -11.22 -4.32 -1.17
N ALA A 205 -11.73 -5.54 -1.39
CA ALA A 205 -12.47 -6.28 -0.37
C ALA A 205 -11.59 -6.61 0.86
N GLN A 206 -10.33 -7.03 0.64
CA GLN A 206 -9.37 -7.29 1.71
C GLN A 206 -9.11 -6.04 2.56
N ILE A 207 -8.75 -4.92 1.91
CA ILE A 207 -8.47 -3.66 2.61
C ILE A 207 -9.71 -3.18 3.36
N THR A 208 -10.89 -3.28 2.74
CA THR A 208 -12.16 -2.90 3.38
C THR A 208 -12.44 -3.73 4.63
N ALA A 209 -12.22 -5.04 4.58
CA ALA A 209 -12.40 -5.92 5.74
C ALA A 209 -11.44 -5.55 6.87
N ALA A 210 -10.17 -5.24 6.55
CA ALA A 210 -9.19 -4.77 7.52
C ALA A 210 -9.61 -3.43 8.16
N CYS A 211 -10.02 -2.45 7.35
CA CYS A 211 -10.51 -1.16 7.85
C CYS A 211 -11.73 -1.32 8.76
N ARG A 212 -12.72 -2.12 8.36
CA ARG A 212 -13.91 -2.39 9.17
C ARG A 212 -13.55 -2.97 10.53
N LYS A 213 -12.63 -3.94 10.55
CA LYS A 213 -12.17 -4.56 11.80
C LYS A 213 -11.51 -3.57 12.75
N HIS A 214 -10.82 -2.55 12.23
CA HIS A 214 -10.10 -1.54 13.00
C HIS A 214 -10.86 -0.20 13.11
N GLY A 215 -12.13 -0.16 12.72
CA GLY A 215 -12.96 1.06 12.82
C GLY A 215 -12.51 2.21 11.92
N VAL A 216 -11.76 1.93 10.84
CA VAL A 216 -11.27 2.93 9.90
C VAL A 216 -12.33 3.22 8.85
N GLU A 217 -12.72 4.49 8.73
CA GLU A 217 -13.57 4.92 7.63
C GLU A 217 -12.82 4.90 6.30
N ILE A 218 -13.54 4.64 5.21
CA ILE A 218 -13.00 4.65 3.85
C ILE A 218 -13.64 5.77 3.03
N SER A 219 -12.83 6.50 2.28
CA SER A 219 -13.24 7.34 1.15
C SER A 219 -12.73 6.73 -0.16
N GLY A 220 -13.55 6.74 -1.20
CA GLY A 220 -13.21 6.19 -2.50
C GLY A 220 -12.81 7.23 -3.54
N GLN A 221 -11.90 6.88 -4.45
CA GLN A 221 -11.56 7.64 -5.65
C GLN A 221 -11.56 6.71 -6.88
N ASN A 222 -11.87 7.26 -8.06
CA ASN A 222 -11.67 6.56 -9.33
C ASN A 222 -10.17 6.57 -9.72
N SER A 223 -9.75 5.60 -10.51
CA SER A 223 -8.37 5.46 -11.00
C SER A 223 -8.13 6.14 -12.34
N SER A 224 -9.15 6.25 -13.21
CA SER A 224 -9.00 6.81 -14.56
C SER A 224 -9.78 8.11 -14.77
N VAL A 225 -9.16 9.09 -15.42
CA VAL A 225 -9.78 10.39 -15.76
C VAL A 225 -10.85 10.26 -16.84
N SER A 226 -10.68 9.34 -17.79
CA SER A 226 -11.58 9.21 -18.94
C SER A 226 -12.85 8.39 -18.63
N GLY A 227 -12.99 7.89 -17.40
CA GLY A 227 -13.99 6.90 -17.03
C GLY A 227 -13.74 5.54 -17.72
N VAL A 228 -14.23 4.48 -17.10
CA VAL A 228 -14.32 3.15 -17.72
C VAL A 228 -15.79 2.84 -18.02
N PRO A 229 -16.10 2.01 -19.04
CA PRO A 229 -17.46 1.55 -19.27
C PRO A 229 -18.04 0.96 -17.98
N ARG A 230 -19.24 1.43 -17.58
CA ARG A 230 -19.92 1.03 -16.34
C ARG A 230 -19.16 1.38 -15.04
N GLY A 231 -18.24 2.35 -15.10
CA GLY A 231 -17.41 2.74 -13.96
C GLY A 231 -18.20 3.27 -12.77
N PHE A 232 -19.30 4.01 -12.99
CA PHE A 232 -20.15 4.49 -11.89
C PHE A 232 -20.88 3.34 -11.18
N GLU A 233 -21.37 2.35 -11.93
CA GLU A 233 -21.96 1.15 -11.37
C GLU A 233 -20.94 0.34 -10.57
N GLN A 234 -19.70 0.25 -11.05
CA GLN A 234 -18.61 -0.39 -10.32
C GLN A 234 -18.24 0.38 -9.04
N ILE A 235 -18.15 1.71 -9.08
CA ILE A 235 -17.95 2.55 -7.90
C ILE A 235 -19.06 2.30 -6.88
N LYS A 236 -20.32 2.31 -7.32
CA LYS A 236 -21.47 2.05 -6.45
C LYS A 236 -21.39 0.66 -5.83
N LYS A 237 -21.02 -0.36 -6.60
CA LYS A 237 -20.83 -1.73 -6.11
C LYS A 237 -19.73 -1.78 -5.04
N ASN A 238 -18.56 -1.20 -5.31
CA ASN A 238 -17.42 -1.22 -4.41
C ASN A 238 -17.65 -0.39 -3.13
N LEU A 239 -18.41 0.71 -3.21
CA LEU A 239 -18.79 1.53 -2.05
C LEU A 239 -19.95 0.96 -1.23
N LEU A 240 -20.86 0.18 -1.81
CA LEU A 240 -22.02 -0.38 -1.10
C LEU A 240 -21.75 -1.80 -0.58
N GLY A 241 -20.92 -2.58 -1.27
CA GLY A 241 -20.49 -3.90 -0.83
C GLY A 241 -19.71 -3.86 0.50
N SER A 242 -19.11 -2.72 0.84
CA SER A 242 -18.46 -2.48 2.14
C SER A 242 -19.45 -2.30 3.31
N PHE A 243 -20.76 -2.22 3.08
CA PHE A 243 -21.79 -2.14 4.12
C PHE A 243 -22.61 -3.44 4.30
N ILE A 244 -22.36 -4.46 3.47
CA ILE A 244 -23.11 -5.72 3.53
C ILE A 244 -22.18 -6.80 4.11
N HIS A 245 -22.58 -7.35 5.26
CA HIS A 245 -21.99 -8.38 6.13
C HIS A 245 -21.42 -7.86 7.45
#